data_AF-A0A1R3RPI4-F1
#
_entry.id   AF-A0A1R3RPI4-F1
#
_cell.length_a   1.000
_cell.length_b   1.000
_cell.length_c   1.000
_cell.angle_alpha   90.00
_cell.angle_beta   90.00
_cell.angle_gamma   90.00
#
_symmetry.space_group_name_H-M   'P 1'
#
loop_
_entity.id
_entity.type
_entity.pdbx_description
1 polymer ?
#
loop_
_entity_poly.entity_id
_entity_poly.type
_entity_poly.pdbx_seq_one_letter_code
_entity_poly.pdbx_strand_id
1 'polypeptide(L)'
;MPAPTLAAATSKKRKNVKSSGVPSSKRRAVAESDGAVAMADIQQLEDQISESRKHYNNIATLISMLNADGSTKPNMPVAVALCRVFSRLIAGGNMTETSRAAENEKIIVAWLKERCREYQKLLLSIIRQCDSSSQVSALTLCLCLINERATHLSGDDIQDWSSGLFKGVFEAVVEARDGQTVLSDFIEKAKEFEDVRYYTFMQLADYADTERSTETIDILISILSACDSVPGPEHEFESFYTQSSKKNKKVLSVNSHKKRAQDAWLAILRNNLAQSQRKALLRIMVHNIEPWFNRPELLMDFLTDSYNVGGATSLLALSGLFYLIQEKNLDYPQFYQKLYSLLDADLLHSKHRSRFFRLMNTFLASTHLPAALIASFMKRLSRLSLNAPPAAVVAIVPFIYNLMKEHPTCAFMMHRTIRDEDTKTQLEAEGMDDPFNATEPDPTRTKAIESSLWEIETLQSHYHPNVAAIARIISEQFTKQFYNLEDFLDYTYQGMLQAELGTEDKPFKRTPVVEYQIPRRIFTDRMLEEDGGQDSGPGSLIRGLWDFAS
;
A
#
# COMPACT_ATOMS: atom_id res chain seq x y z
N MET A 1 50.57 1.01 8.30
CA MET A 1 51.49 2.12 8.64
C MET A 1 50.66 3.30 9.13
N PRO A 2 51.13 4.06 10.12
CA PRO A 2 50.46 4.24 11.42
C PRO A 2 49.75 5.60 11.60
N ALA A 3 48.97 5.70 12.69
CA ALA A 3 48.47 6.94 13.31
C ALA A 3 49.64 7.89 13.69
N PRO A 4 49.48 9.19 14.08
CA PRO A 4 48.71 9.56 15.29
C PRO A 4 48.24 11.05 15.49
N THR A 5 47.46 11.23 16.57
CA THR A 5 47.55 12.28 17.64
C THR A 5 47.01 13.73 17.52
N LEU A 6 46.10 14.02 18.49
CA LEU A 6 46.17 15.03 19.59
C LEU A 6 45.63 16.48 19.43
N ALA A 7 44.66 16.75 20.33
CA ALA A 7 44.72 17.71 21.45
C ALA A 7 43.80 18.95 21.42
N ALA A 8 43.25 19.17 22.63
CA ALA A 8 42.29 20.16 23.06
C ALA A 8 42.90 21.56 23.31
N ALA A 9 42.04 22.58 23.36
CA ALA A 9 42.35 23.85 24.01
C ALA A 9 41.11 24.52 24.61
N THR A 10 41.19 24.81 25.91
CA THR A 10 40.22 25.53 26.73
C THR A 10 40.56 27.02 26.87
N SER A 11 39.49 27.84 26.86
CA SER A 11 39.30 29.10 27.63
C SER A 11 40.10 30.37 27.29
N LYS A 12 39.39 31.51 27.18
CA LYS A 12 39.70 32.78 27.88
C LYS A 12 38.58 33.83 27.79
N LYS A 13 38.23 34.39 28.97
CA LYS A 13 37.34 35.53 29.27
C LYS A 13 37.86 36.87 28.71
N ARG A 14 36.93 37.81 28.43
CA ARG A 14 37.01 39.30 28.60
C ARG A 14 35.71 39.93 28.07
N LYS A 15 35.19 41.07 28.49
CA LYS A 15 35.09 41.88 29.73
C LYS A 15 34.04 42.95 29.39
N ASN A 16 33.19 43.30 30.35
CA ASN A 16 32.03 44.19 30.21
C ASN A 16 32.42 45.67 29.98
N VAL A 17 31.64 46.42 29.18
CA VAL A 17 31.63 47.91 29.14
C VAL A 17 30.18 48.40 29.02
N LYS A 18 29.76 49.22 29.99
CA LYS A 18 28.50 49.99 29.99
C LYS A 18 28.71 51.33 29.29
N SER A 19 27.73 51.77 28.49
CA SER A 19 27.41 53.19 28.30
C SER A 19 25.90 53.36 28.10
N SER A 20 25.42 54.55 28.46
CA SER A 20 24.08 54.91 28.93
C SER A 20 23.22 55.66 27.89
N GLY A 21 21.87 55.55 28.00
CA GLY A 21 20.97 56.69 27.77
C GLY A 21 19.93 56.66 26.62
N VAL A 22 18.82 55.90 26.79
CA VAL A 22 17.35 56.26 26.72
C VAL A 22 16.80 57.13 25.53
N PRO A 23 15.52 56.99 25.06
CA PRO A 23 14.54 55.88 25.13
C PRO A 23 13.93 55.46 23.74
N SER A 24 13.50 54.20 23.65
CA SER A 24 12.54 53.72 22.63
C SER A 24 11.18 53.44 23.26
N SER A 25 10.12 53.76 22.52
CA SER A 25 8.73 53.84 22.96
C SER A 25 8.07 52.51 23.33
N LYS A 26 7.24 52.59 24.37
CA LYS A 26 6.19 51.66 24.82
C LYS A 26 5.40 50.99 23.67
N ARG A 27 5.52 49.66 23.52
CA ARG A 27 4.44 48.73 23.06
C ARG A 27 4.91 47.27 23.04
N ARG A 28 5.13 46.65 24.20
CA ARG A 28 5.16 45.17 24.38
C ARG A 28 5.37 44.83 25.86
N ALA A 29 4.28 44.69 26.63
CA ALA A 29 4.29 44.11 27.98
C ALA A 29 2.87 43.89 28.55
N VAL A 30 1.86 43.62 27.71
CA VAL A 30 0.47 43.44 28.20
C VAL A 30 -0.12 42.09 27.81
N ALA A 31 0.35 41.45 26.72
CA ALA A 31 -0.17 40.15 26.31
C ALA A 31 0.40 38.94 27.10
N GLU A 32 1.58 39.07 27.71
CA GLU A 32 2.18 37.98 28.51
C GLU A 32 1.66 37.92 29.95
N SER A 33 1.13 39.03 30.49
CA SER A 33 0.62 39.07 31.86
C SER A 33 -0.77 38.44 32.00
N ASP A 34 -1.66 38.62 31.03
CA ASP A 34 -3.04 38.07 31.10
C ASP A 34 -3.06 36.54 31.03
N GLY A 35 -2.17 35.93 30.24
CA GLY A 35 -2.05 34.47 30.16
C GLY A 35 -1.54 33.84 31.46
N ALA A 36 -0.59 34.49 32.15
CA ALA A 36 -0.05 34.00 33.41
C ALA A 36 -1.04 34.11 34.58
N VAL A 37 -1.86 35.17 34.60
CA VAL A 37 -2.92 35.35 35.60
C VAL A 37 -4.03 34.32 35.40
N ALA A 38 -4.49 34.12 34.16
CA ALA A 38 -5.49 33.10 33.85
C ALA A 38 -5.03 31.67 34.20
N MET A 39 -3.74 31.35 34.02
CA MET A 39 -3.16 30.06 34.42
C MET A 39 -3.12 29.88 35.95
N ALA A 40 -2.78 30.94 36.69
CA ALA A 40 -2.77 30.92 38.15
C ALA A 40 -4.19 30.73 38.70
N ASP A 41 -5.19 31.37 38.09
CA ASP A 41 -6.60 31.22 38.46
C ASP A 41 -7.10 29.79 38.21
N ILE A 42 -6.73 29.17 37.08
CA ILE A 42 -7.07 27.76 36.78
C ILE A 42 -6.46 26.82 37.81
N GLN A 43 -5.20 27.04 38.18
CA GLN A 43 -4.52 26.21 39.17
C GLN A 43 -5.11 26.37 40.57
N GLN A 44 -5.49 27.60 40.95
CA GLN A 44 -6.19 27.85 42.20
C GLN A 44 -7.55 27.14 42.25
N LEU A 45 -8.29 27.12 41.14
CA LEU A 45 -9.56 26.38 41.04
C LEU A 45 -9.34 24.87 41.13
N GLU A 46 -8.29 24.32 40.51
CA GLU A 46 -7.88 22.92 40.64
C GLU A 46 -7.58 22.54 42.10
N ASP A 47 -6.79 23.37 42.79
CA ASP A 47 -6.39 23.14 44.17
C ASP A 47 -7.60 23.16 45.12
N GLN A 48 -8.50 24.14 44.96
CA GLN A 48 -9.74 24.24 45.75
C GLN A 48 -10.66 23.01 45.59
N ILE A 49 -10.77 22.47 44.37
CA ILE A 49 -11.56 21.25 44.13
C ILE A 49 -10.95 20.04 44.84
N SER A 50 -9.61 20.00 44.94
CA SER A 50 -8.90 18.93 45.63
C SER A 50 -9.00 19.01 47.16
N GLU A 51 -9.11 20.23 47.72
CA GLU A 51 -9.19 20.46 49.16
C GLU A 51 -10.55 20.06 49.78
N SER A 52 -11.66 20.30 49.08
CA SER A 52 -12.99 20.04 49.65
C SER A 52 -14.08 19.73 48.63
N ARG A 53 -14.96 18.79 49.00
CA ARG A 53 -16.22 18.49 48.28
C ARG A 53 -17.13 19.73 48.11
N LYS A 54 -16.95 20.76 48.94
CA LYS A 54 -17.71 22.02 48.86
C LYS A 54 -17.41 22.84 47.61
N HIS A 55 -16.24 22.63 46.99
CA HIS A 55 -15.80 23.38 45.82
C HIS A 55 -16.08 22.65 44.50
N TYR A 56 -16.86 21.57 44.50
CA TYR A 56 -17.20 20.84 43.27
C TYR A 56 -17.90 21.69 42.22
N ASN A 57 -18.59 22.77 42.61
CA ASN A 57 -19.16 23.74 41.66
C ASN A 57 -18.10 24.40 40.75
N ASN A 58 -16.84 24.47 41.19
CA ASN A 58 -15.74 24.98 40.37
C ASN A 58 -15.45 24.08 39.15
N ILE A 59 -15.91 22.83 39.14
CA ILE A 59 -15.83 21.95 37.95
C ILE A 59 -16.71 22.51 36.84
N ALA A 60 -17.91 23.00 37.15
CA ALA A 60 -18.80 23.60 36.17
C ALA A 60 -18.22 24.92 35.61
N THR A 61 -17.56 25.72 36.45
CA THR A 61 -16.88 26.93 35.99
C THR A 61 -15.71 26.58 35.06
N LEU A 62 -14.89 25.58 35.41
CA LEU A 62 -13.81 25.12 34.54
C LEU A 62 -14.35 24.57 33.22
N ILE A 63 -15.44 23.78 33.22
CA ILE A 63 -16.08 23.30 31.98
C ILE A 63 -16.54 24.47 31.11
N SER A 64 -17.13 25.52 31.69
CA SER A 64 -17.55 26.71 30.92
C SER A 64 -16.39 27.52 30.33
N MET A 65 -15.20 27.43 30.92
CA MET A 65 -13.98 28.05 30.39
C MET A 65 -13.34 27.24 29.24
N LEU A 66 -13.76 25.98 29.07
CA LEU A 66 -13.32 25.11 27.99
C LEU A 66 -14.12 25.43 26.73
N ASN A 67 -13.79 26.56 26.09
CA ASN A 67 -14.39 27.00 24.84
C ASN A 67 -14.16 25.97 23.72
N ALA A 68 -15.13 25.06 23.51
CA ALA A 68 -15.02 23.98 22.51
C ALA A 68 -15.82 24.26 21.23
N ASP A 69 -16.49 25.42 21.15
CA ASP A 69 -17.14 25.90 19.94
C ASP A 69 -16.03 26.39 19.00
N GLY A 70 -15.71 25.63 17.94
CA GLY A 70 -14.54 25.79 17.05
C GLY A 70 -14.28 27.17 16.40
N SER A 71 -15.01 28.21 16.81
CA SER A 71 -14.78 29.64 16.57
C SER A 71 -13.57 30.24 17.29
N THR A 72 -13.17 29.69 18.44
CA THR A 72 -12.03 30.19 19.25
C THR A 72 -11.08 29.06 19.62
N LYS A 73 -9.78 29.36 19.79
CA LYS A 73 -8.81 28.37 20.26
C LYS A 73 -9.25 27.82 21.63
N PRO A 74 -9.35 26.49 21.79
CA PRO A 74 -9.75 25.90 23.06
C PRO A 74 -8.71 26.22 24.13
N ASN A 75 -9.18 26.47 25.36
CA ASN A 75 -8.29 26.71 26.50
C ASN A 75 -7.71 25.37 26.97
N MET A 76 -6.67 24.90 26.27
CA MET A 76 -6.04 23.60 26.54
C MET A 76 -5.55 23.42 27.99
N PRO A 77 -5.00 24.45 28.67
CA PRO A 77 -4.71 24.36 30.10
C PRO A 77 -5.90 23.97 30.98
N VAL A 78 -7.10 24.47 30.68
CA VAL A 78 -8.33 24.09 31.39
C VAL A 78 -8.66 22.62 31.16
N ALA A 79 -8.51 22.12 29.92
CA ALA A 79 -8.68 20.69 29.64
C ALA A 79 -7.69 19.84 30.45
N VAL A 80 -6.41 20.21 30.49
CA VAL A 80 -5.41 19.47 31.27
C VAL A 80 -5.75 19.49 32.76
N ALA A 81 -6.15 20.64 33.31
CA ALA A 81 -6.56 20.77 34.71
C ALA A 81 -7.81 19.92 35.02
N LEU A 82 -8.85 19.98 34.19
CA LEU A 82 -10.05 19.15 34.30
C LEU A 82 -9.72 17.65 34.24
N CYS A 83 -8.81 17.25 33.34
CA CYS A 83 -8.35 15.87 33.27
C CYS A 83 -7.71 15.43 34.59
N ARG A 84 -6.81 16.23 35.17
CA ARG A 84 -6.18 15.93 36.47
C ARG A 84 -7.20 15.84 37.60
N VAL A 85 -8.16 16.76 37.65
CA VAL A 85 -9.26 16.76 38.63
C VAL A 85 -10.06 15.46 38.51
N PHE A 86 -10.52 15.10 37.31
CA PHE A 86 -11.29 13.88 37.11
C PHE A 86 -10.47 12.61 37.38
N SER A 87 -9.20 12.55 36.97
CA SER A 87 -8.29 11.45 37.29
C SER A 87 -8.16 11.26 38.81
N ARG A 88 -7.94 12.33 39.57
CA ARG A 88 -7.88 12.27 41.05
C ARG A 88 -9.19 11.82 41.67
N LEU A 89 -10.33 12.32 41.17
CA LEU A 89 -11.66 11.93 41.67
C LEU A 89 -11.98 10.45 41.38
N ILE A 90 -11.52 9.94 40.24
CA ILE A 90 -11.64 8.53 39.87
C ILE A 90 -10.75 7.66 40.77
N ALA A 91 -9.47 8.03 40.92
CA ALA A 91 -8.54 7.33 41.79
C ALA A 91 -8.98 7.32 43.26
N GLY A 92 -9.63 8.40 43.73
CA GLY A 92 -10.19 8.52 45.06
C GLY A 92 -11.48 7.72 45.30
N GLY A 93 -12.07 7.10 44.27
CA GLY A 93 -13.33 6.38 44.38
C GLY A 93 -14.55 7.28 44.61
N ASN A 94 -14.43 8.59 44.39
CA ASN A 94 -15.52 9.54 44.61
C ASN A 94 -16.64 9.43 43.55
N MET A 95 -16.44 8.63 42.51
CA MET A 95 -17.41 8.38 41.43
C MET A 95 -17.97 6.94 41.42
N THR A 96 -17.61 6.10 42.40
CA THR A 96 -18.20 4.76 42.56
C THR A 96 -19.40 4.80 43.49
N GLU A 97 -20.50 4.16 43.08
CA GLU A 97 -21.71 4.08 43.90
C GLU A 97 -21.58 2.92 44.88
N THR A 98 -21.34 3.22 46.16
CA THR A 98 -21.40 2.19 47.20
C THR A 98 -22.86 1.86 47.50
N SER A 99 -23.25 0.59 47.46
CA SER A 99 -24.64 0.12 47.69
C SER A 99 -25.26 0.62 49.02
N ARG A 100 -24.44 0.95 50.02
CA ARG A 100 -24.83 1.47 51.34
C ARG A 100 -24.75 3.01 51.49
N ALA A 101 -24.48 3.75 50.42
CA ALA A 101 -24.32 5.20 50.48
C ALA A 101 -25.65 5.94 50.72
N ALA A 102 -25.59 7.06 51.42
CA ALA A 102 -26.74 7.94 51.66
C ALA A 102 -27.28 8.53 50.34
N GLU A 103 -28.59 8.82 50.27
CA GLU A 103 -29.26 9.40 49.08
C GLU A 103 -28.51 10.61 48.52
N ASN A 104 -28.03 11.49 49.41
CA ASN A 104 -27.28 12.70 49.06
C ASN A 104 -25.94 12.39 48.39
N GLU A 105 -25.26 11.32 48.79
CA GLU A 105 -24.01 10.90 48.15
C GLU A 105 -24.26 10.35 46.75
N LYS A 106 -25.36 9.61 46.55
CA LYS A 106 -25.75 9.12 45.22
C LYS A 106 -26.03 10.27 44.25
N ILE A 107 -26.69 11.34 44.72
CA ILE A 107 -26.93 12.55 43.91
C ILE A 107 -25.62 13.23 43.51
N ILE A 108 -24.66 13.35 44.44
CA ILE A 108 -23.34 13.95 44.14
C ILE A 108 -22.57 13.10 43.13
N VAL A 109 -22.57 11.78 43.29
CA VAL A 109 -21.92 10.85 42.35
C VAL A 109 -22.55 10.93 40.96
N ALA A 110 -23.89 10.97 40.87
CA ALA A 110 -24.61 11.13 39.61
C ALA A 110 -24.25 12.45 38.92
N TRP A 111 -24.18 13.55 39.68
CA TRP A 111 -23.79 14.87 39.17
C TRP A 111 -22.34 14.88 38.66
N LEU A 112 -21.39 14.28 39.40
CA LEU A 112 -19.99 14.16 38.98
C LEU A 112 -19.85 13.33 37.69
N LYS A 113 -20.58 12.21 37.59
CA LYS A 113 -20.64 11.39 36.35
C LYS A 113 -21.18 12.19 35.16
N GLU A 114 -22.19 13.03 35.37
CA GLU A 114 -22.75 13.90 34.33
C GLU A 114 -21.72 14.93 33.84
N ARG A 115 -21.06 15.64 34.76
CA ARG A 115 -20.01 16.61 34.43
C ARG A 115 -18.81 15.96 33.75
N CYS A 116 -18.46 14.73 34.13
CA CYS A 116 -17.42 13.96 33.45
C CYS A 116 -17.82 13.61 32.01
N ARG A 117 -19.08 13.21 31.77
CA ARG A 117 -19.60 12.97 30.40
C ARG A 117 -19.65 14.24 29.56
N GLU A 118 -19.97 15.39 30.16
CA GLU A 118 -19.93 16.69 29.50
C GLU A 118 -18.50 17.04 29.07
N TYR A 119 -17.53 16.88 29.98
CA TYR A 119 -16.11 17.07 29.66
C TYR A 119 -15.63 16.13 28.54
N GLN A 120 -16.02 14.85 28.58
CA GLN A 120 -15.72 13.90 27.51
C GLN A 120 -16.27 14.37 26.15
N LYS A 121 -17.52 14.83 26.09
CA LYS A 121 -18.13 15.36 24.84
C LYS A 121 -17.36 16.57 24.31
N LEU A 122 -16.89 17.46 25.18
CA LEU A 122 -16.08 18.62 24.80
C LEU A 122 -14.70 18.21 24.27
N LEU A 123 -14.05 17.21 24.85
CA LEU A 123 -12.81 16.67 24.29
C LEU A 123 -13.02 16.08 22.89
N LEU A 124 -14.12 15.35 22.69
CA LEU A 124 -14.45 14.80 21.38
C LEU A 124 -14.77 15.89 20.33
N SER A 125 -15.42 16.99 20.73
CA SER A 125 -15.63 18.12 19.82
C SER A 125 -14.33 18.84 19.47
N ILE A 126 -13.39 18.95 20.42
CA ILE A 126 -12.05 19.49 20.17
C ILE A 126 -11.30 18.64 19.14
N ILE A 127 -11.34 17.31 19.26
CA ILE A 127 -10.73 16.39 18.28
C ILE A 127 -11.34 16.60 16.89
N ARG A 128 -12.66 16.79 16.78
CA ARG A 128 -13.33 16.94 15.49
C ARG A 128 -13.08 18.27 14.78
N GLN A 129 -13.02 19.38 15.52
CA GLN A 129 -13.20 20.73 14.95
C GLN A 129 -12.04 21.69 15.16
N CYS A 130 -11.13 21.43 16.10
CA CYS A 130 -10.07 22.37 16.47
C CYS A 130 -8.76 22.16 15.69
N ASP A 131 -7.74 22.94 16.01
CA ASP A 131 -6.41 22.88 15.38
C ASP A 131 -5.64 21.62 15.74
N SER A 132 -4.73 21.22 14.84
CA SER A 132 -3.92 19.98 14.96
C SER A 132 -3.25 19.79 16.33
N SER A 133 -2.70 20.84 16.96
CA SER A 133 -2.06 20.70 18.27
C SER A 133 -3.06 20.43 19.40
N SER A 134 -4.23 21.08 19.34
CA SER A 134 -5.30 20.89 20.31
C SER A 134 -5.93 19.51 20.16
N GLN A 135 -6.08 19.02 18.93
CA GLN A 135 -6.62 17.69 18.66
C GLN A 135 -5.72 16.57 19.21
N VAL A 136 -4.40 16.62 18.98
CA VAL A 136 -3.43 15.65 19.53
C VAL A 136 -3.43 15.68 21.07
N SER A 137 -3.47 16.89 21.64
CA SER A 137 -3.51 17.06 23.09
C SER A 137 -4.81 16.50 23.68
N ALA A 138 -5.96 16.73 23.03
CA ALA A 138 -7.25 16.19 23.43
C ALA A 138 -7.30 14.65 23.30
N LEU A 139 -6.72 14.08 22.24
CA LEU A 139 -6.56 12.63 22.10
C LEU A 139 -5.78 12.03 23.27
N THR A 140 -4.64 12.65 23.62
CA THR A 140 -3.82 12.22 24.76
C THR A 140 -4.62 12.27 26.07
N LEU A 141 -5.37 13.35 26.31
CA LEU A 141 -6.21 13.46 27.51
C LEU A 141 -7.35 12.43 27.54
N CYS A 142 -7.98 12.15 26.41
CA CYS A 142 -9.00 11.10 26.29
C CYS A 142 -8.42 9.73 26.64
N LEU A 143 -7.25 9.38 26.09
CA LEU A 143 -6.57 8.13 26.41
C LEU A 143 -6.19 8.07 27.90
N CYS A 144 -5.63 9.15 28.46
CA CYS A 144 -5.34 9.22 29.91
C CYS A 144 -6.59 8.98 30.77
N LEU A 145 -7.74 9.57 30.42
CA LEU A 145 -9.00 9.30 31.12
C LEU A 145 -9.44 7.84 31.00
N ILE A 146 -9.31 7.24 29.82
CA ILE A 146 -9.61 5.81 29.63
C ILE A 146 -8.73 4.96 30.54
N ASN A 147 -7.42 5.29 30.65
CA ASN A 147 -6.52 4.56 31.54
C ASN A 147 -6.94 4.65 33.01
N GLU A 148 -7.20 5.86 33.51
CA GLU A 148 -7.59 6.09 34.90
C GLU A 148 -8.93 5.43 35.26
N ARG A 149 -9.88 5.43 34.32
CA ARG A 149 -11.15 4.73 34.49
C ARG A 149 -10.93 3.22 34.52
N ALA A 150 -10.14 2.69 33.59
CA ALA A 150 -9.86 1.27 33.50
C ALA A 150 -9.03 0.72 34.68
N THR A 151 -8.27 1.57 35.40
CA THR A 151 -7.49 1.14 36.57
C THR A 151 -8.33 1.13 37.85
N HIS A 152 -9.24 2.10 38.02
CA HIS A 152 -9.93 2.33 39.29
C HIS A 152 -11.42 1.94 39.30
N LEU A 153 -12.08 1.81 38.14
CA LEU A 153 -13.50 1.44 38.02
C LEU A 153 -13.68 -0.02 37.58
N SER A 154 -13.25 -0.96 38.44
CA SER A 154 -13.36 -2.40 38.15
C SER A 154 -14.80 -2.85 37.89
N GLY A 155 -15.11 -3.22 36.64
CA GLY A 155 -16.43 -3.68 36.19
C GLY A 155 -16.93 -2.97 34.94
N ASP A 156 -16.54 -1.70 34.74
CA ASP A 156 -16.88 -0.86 33.58
C ASP A 156 -15.76 -0.85 32.51
N ASP A 157 -14.58 -1.40 32.80
CA ASP A 157 -13.43 -1.40 31.89
C ASP A 157 -13.78 -1.90 30.48
N ILE A 158 -14.54 -3.00 30.38
CA ILE A 158 -14.97 -3.54 29.10
C ILE A 158 -15.98 -2.60 28.42
N GLN A 159 -16.87 -1.94 29.17
CA GLN A 159 -17.84 -0.99 28.61
C GLN A 159 -17.15 0.26 28.09
N ASP A 160 -16.18 0.83 28.82
CA ASP A 160 -15.47 2.05 28.41
C ASP A 160 -14.67 1.85 27.10
N TRP A 161 -14.09 0.66 26.92
CA TRP A 161 -13.40 0.28 25.67
C TRP A 161 -14.35 -0.16 24.54
N SER A 162 -15.51 -0.74 24.86
CA SER A 162 -16.42 -1.32 23.84
C SER A 162 -17.58 -0.43 23.40
N SER A 163 -18.12 0.40 24.28
CA SER A 163 -19.32 1.21 24.02
C SER A 163 -19.28 2.60 24.64
N GLY A 164 -18.24 2.92 25.41
CA GLY A 164 -18.07 4.18 26.11
C GLY A 164 -17.17 5.16 25.35
N LEU A 165 -16.21 5.76 26.09
CA LEU A 165 -15.40 6.87 25.59
C LEU A 165 -14.52 6.49 24.39
N PHE A 166 -13.95 5.28 24.36
CA PHE A 166 -13.04 4.88 23.28
C PHE A 166 -13.72 4.85 21.91
N LYS A 167 -14.99 4.41 21.85
CA LYS A 167 -15.79 4.45 20.62
C LYS A 167 -15.92 5.89 20.10
N GLY A 168 -16.27 6.82 20.99
CA GLY A 168 -16.37 8.24 20.64
C GLY A 168 -15.03 8.83 20.20
N VAL A 169 -13.92 8.41 20.81
CA VAL A 169 -12.56 8.83 20.41
C VAL A 169 -12.25 8.35 18.99
N PHE A 170 -12.50 7.08 18.70
CA PHE A 170 -12.27 6.52 17.37
C PHE A 170 -13.10 7.25 16.31
N GLU A 171 -14.40 7.43 16.54
CA GLU A 171 -15.29 8.20 15.64
C GLU A 171 -14.79 9.64 15.45
N ALA A 172 -14.39 10.31 16.53
CA ALA A 172 -13.89 11.69 16.47
C ALA A 172 -12.57 11.81 15.68
N VAL A 173 -11.65 10.85 15.78
CA VAL A 173 -10.39 10.83 15.02
C VAL A 173 -10.67 10.62 13.52
N VAL A 174 -11.59 9.73 13.18
CA VAL A 174 -11.97 9.44 11.79
C VAL A 174 -12.71 10.63 11.14
N GLU A 175 -13.51 11.36 11.92
CA GLU A 175 -14.30 12.52 11.47
C GLU A 175 -13.56 13.87 11.59
N ALA A 176 -12.29 13.86 12.04
CA ALA A 176 -11.53 15.07 12.34
C ALA A 176 -11.24 15.91 11.08
N ARG A 177 -11.49 17.22 11.16
CA ARG A 177 -11.06 18.18 10.13
C ARG A 177 -9.55 18.38 10.21
N ASP A 178 -8.86 18.31 9.06
CA ASP A 178 -7.40 18.40 8.96
C ASP A 178 -6.64 17.42 9.90
N GLY A 179 -7.24 16.27 10.20
CA GLY A 179 -6.81 15.35 11.25
C GLY A 179 -5.60 14.45 10.94
N GLN A 180 -4.79 14.74 9.91
CA GLN A 180 -3.68 13.85 9.50
C GLN A 180 -2.66 13.60 10.62
N THR A 181 -2.35 14.63 11.40
CA THR A 181 -1.42 14.56 12.53
C THR A 181 -1.98 13.76 13.69
N VAL A 182 -3.26 13.94 14.01
CA VAL A 182 -3.98 13.21 15.06
C VAL A 182 -4.12 11.75 14.68
N LEU A 183 -4.45 11.49 13.42
CA LEU A 183 -4.52 10.14 12.86
C LEU A 183 -3.15 9.46 12.97
N SER A 184 -2.07 10.14 12.62
CA SER A 184 -0.71 9.60 12.74
C SER A 184 -0.37 9.28 14.19
N ASP A 185 -0.66 10.19 15.14
CA ASP A 185 -0.40 9.96 16.56
C ASP A 185 -1.24 8.79 17.10
N PHE A 186 -2.52 8.70 16.71
CA PHE A 186 -3.40 7.59 17.03
C PHE A 186 -2.89 6.26 16.47
N ILE A 187 -2.42 6.23 15.22
CA ILE A 187 -1.83 5.05 14.59
C ILE A 187 -0.57 4.60 15.32
N GLU A 188 0.31 5.52 15.71
CA GLU A 188 1.50 5.18 16.49
C GLU A 188 1.13 4.60 17.86
N LYS A 189 0.12 5.16 18.53
CA LYS A 189 -0.41 4.59 19.78
C LYS A 189 -1.05 3.23 19.59
N ALA A 190 -1.76 3.02 18.48
CA ALA A 190 -2.26 1.69 18.14
C ALA A 190 -1.09 0.73 17.91
N LYS A 191 -0.07 1.05 17.12
CA LYS A 191 1.09 0.17 16.93
C LYS A 191 1.80 -0.20 18.24
N GLU A 192 1.92 0.77 19.15
CA GLU A 192 2.63 0.62 20.43
C GLU A 192 1.87 -0.26 21.43
N PHE A 193 0.54 -0.15 21.51
CA PHE A 193 -0.26 -0.78 22.57
C PHE A 193 -1.31 -1.78 22.04
N GLU A 194 -1.28 -3.00 22.58
CA GLU A 194 -2.06 -4.13 22.08
C GLU A 194 -3.55 -4.05 22.40
N ASP A 195 -3.91 -3.52 23.57
CA ASP A 195 -5.30 -3.24 23.92
C ASP A 195 -5.89 -2.15 23.02
N VAL A 196 -5.13 -1.09 22.74
CA VAL A 196 -5.53 -0.04 21.79
C VAL A 196 -5.78 -0.64 20.40
N ARG A 197 -4.89 -1.49 19.86
CA ARG A 197 -5.15 -2.19 18.57
C ARG A 197 -6.41 -3.02 18.60
N TYR A 198 -6.54 -3.86 19.62
CA TYR A 198 -7.64 -4.81 19.74
C TYR A 198 -9.00 -4.11 19.71
N TYR A 199 -9.15 -3.05 20.51
CA TYR A 199 -10.38 -2.27 20.55
C TYR A 199 -10.54 -1.39 19.32
N THR A 200 -9.46 -0.88 18.72
CA THR A 200 -9.52 -0.16 17.43
C THR A 200 -10.12 -1.04 16.34
N PHE A 201 -9.67 -2.29 16.20
CA PHE A 201 -10.25 -3.22 15.22
C PHE A 201 -11.73 -3.49 15.47
N MET A 202 -12.13 -3.60 16.74
CA MET A 202 -13.53 -3.80 17.09
C MET A 202 -14.39 -2.57 16.73
N GLN A 203 -13.96 -1.36 17.10
CA GLN A 203 -14.71 -0.14 16.76
C GLN A 203 -14.72 0.12 15.25
N LEU A 204 -13.64 -0.20 14.55
CA LEU A 204 -13.55 -0.06 13.11
C LEU A 204 -14.53 -0.99 12.40
N ALA A 205 -14.64 -2.25 12.82
CA ALA A 205 -15.62 -3.18 12.28
C ALA A 205 -17.06 -2.65 12.43
N ASP A 206 -17.41 -2.17 13.63
CA ASP A 206 -18.73 -1.62 13.92
C ASP A 206 -19.00 -0.31 13.13
N TYR A 207 -17.98 0.53 12.96
CA TYR A 207 -18.09 1.80 12.24
C TYR A 207 -18.23 1.57 10.73
N ALA A 208 -17.49 0.62 10.16
CA ALA A 208 -17.50 0.28 8.74
C ALA A 208 -18.70 -0.59 8.32
N ASP A 209 -19.52 -1.09 9.24
CA ASP A 209 -20.71 -1.90 8.87
C ASP A 209 -21.79 -1.09 8.12
N THR A 210 -21.74 0.23 8.24
CA THR A 210 -22.60 1.17 7.50
C THR A 210 -21.87 1.73 6.28
N GLU A 211 -22.60 2.03 5.20
CA GLU A 211 -22.00 2.61 3.99
C GLU A 211 -21.30 3.95 4.30
N ARG A 212 -20.00 4.02 4.02
CA ARG A 212 -19.17 5.22 4.27
C ARG A 212 -18.71 5.89 2.99
N SER A 213 -18.32 7.17 3.15
CA SER A 213 -17.68 7.95 2.09
C SER A 213 -16.33 7.36 1.68
N THR A 214 -15.89 7.67 0.47
CA THR A 214 -14.59 7.21 -0.06
C THR A 214 -13.43 7.68 0.79
N GLU A 215 -13.46 8.93 1.27
CA GLU A 215 -12.42 9.53 2.10
C GLU A 215 -12.34 8.84 3.47
N THR A 216 -13.49 8.53 4.06
CA THR A 216 -13.55 7.78 5.32
C THR A 216 -12.94 6.39 5.14
N ILE A 217 -13.26 5.69 4.05
CA ILE A 217 -12.70 4.37 3.75
C ILE A 217 -11.17 4.44 3.61
N ASP A 218 -10.63 5.46 2.94
CA ASP A 218 -9.17 5.64 2.83
C ASP A 218 -8.51 5.80 4.20
N ILE A 219 -9.13 6.55 5.12
CA ILE A 219 -8.66 6.67 6.51
C ILE A 219 -8.69 5.31 7.20
N LEU A 220 -9.79 4.55 7.11
CA LEU A 220 -9.90 3.23 7.74
C LEU A 220 -8.87 2.24 7.19
N ILE A 221 -8.64 2.24 5.87
CA ILE A 221 -7.59 1.44 5.22
C ILE A 221 -6.21 1.86 5.73
N SER A 222 -5.96 3.16 5.91
CA SER A 222 -4.67 3.65 6.43
C SER A 222 -4.41 3.16 7.87
N ILE A 223 -5.43 3.14 8.73
CA ILE A 223 -5.32 2.64 10.11
C ILE A 223 -4.99 1.15 10.11
N LEU A 224 -5.75 0.33 9.38
CA LEU A 224 -5.52 -1.12 9.35
C LEU A 224 -4.20 -1.50 8.66
N SER A 225 -3.87 -0.85 7.55
CA SER A 225 -2.63 -1.15 6.81
C SER A 225 -1.37 -0.75 7.57
N ALA A 226 -1.46 0.25 8.47
CA ALA A 226 -0.36 0.62 9.35
C ALA A 226 -0.17 -0.36 10.52
N CYS A 227 -1.17 -1.17 10.86
CA CYS A 227 -1.06 -2.27 11.84
C CYS A 227 -0.69 -3.59 11.15
N ASP A 228 0.48 -3.63 10.51
CA ASP A 228 0.97 -4.77 9.72
C ASP A 228 1.60 -5.90 10.56
N SER A 229 1.92 -5.64 11.82
CA SER A 229 2.53 -6.63 12.73
C SER A 229 1.54 -7.68 13.23
N VAL A 230 1.37 -8.75 12.45
CA VAL A 230 0.55 -9.91 12.80
C VAL A 230 1.22 -10.68 13.93
N PRO A 231 0.58 -10.85 15.10
CA PRO A 231 1.15 -11.64 16.19
C PRO A 231 1.26 -13.11 15.78
N GLY A 232 2.48 -13.66 15.90
CA GLY A 232 2.76 -15.08 15.71
C GLY A 232 2.22 -15.94 16.87
N PRO A 233 2.30 -17.28 16.76
CA PRO A 233 1.82 -18.18 17.81
C PRO A 233 2.60 -18.08 19.12
N GLU A 234 3.85 -17.61 19.07
CA GLU A 234 4.74 -17.41 20.23
C GLU A 234 4.79 -15.94 20.70
N HIS A 235 3.89 -15.09 20.20
CA HIS A 235 3.89 -13.67 20.54
C HIS A 235 3.49 -13.44 22.00
N GLU A 236 4.37 -12.83 22.78
CA GLU A 236 4.11 -12.45 24.16
C GLU A 236 3.46 -11.06 24.21
N PHE A 237 2.23 -11.02 24.73
CA PHE A 237 1.47 -9.79 24.88
C PHE A 237 1.94 -9.05 26.14
N GLU A 238 2.86 -8.10 25.98
CA GLU A 238 3.48 -7.35 27.10
C GLU A 238 3.06 -5.88 27.17
N SER A 239 2.87 -5.24 25.99
CA SER A 239 2.64 -3.80 25.87
C SER A 239 1.15 -3.46 25.91
N PHE A 240 0.65 -3.16 27.10
CA PHE A 240 -0.72 -2.69 27.31
C PHE A 240 -0.74 -1.25 27.77
N TYR A 241 -1.65 -0.47 27.21
CA TYR A 241 -1.92 0.88 27.67
C TYR A 241 -2.56 0.85 29.07
N THR A 242 -3.46 -0.11 29.32
CA THR A 242 -4.14 -0.32 30.59
C THR A 242 -3.71 -1.60 31.31
N GLN A 243 -3.35 -1.48 32.59
CA GLN A 243 -2.94 -2.65 33.39
C GLN A 243 -4.08 -3.64 33.67
N SER A 244 -5.34 -3.19 33.63
CA SER A 244 -6.52 -4.06 33.77
C SER A 244 -6.73 -4.98 32.57
N SER A 245 -6.29 -4.57 31.37
CA SER A 245 -6.38 -5.38 30.14
C SER A 245 -5.55 -6.67 30.23
N LYS A 246 -4.49 -6.71 31.05
CA LYS A 246 -3.71 -7.93 31.35
C LYS A 246 -4.55 -9.04 31.99
N LYS A 247 -5.70 -8.73 32.57
CA LYS A 247 -6.62 -9.73 33.16
C LYS A 247 -7.58 -10.31 32.12
N ASN A 248 -7.71 -9.68 30.95
CA ASN A 248 -8.67 -10.08 29.94
C ASN A 248 -8.10 -11.14 28.99
N LYS A 249 -8.53 -12.39 29.17
CA LYS A 249 -8.12 -13.53 28.34
C LYS A 249 -8.38 -13.34 26.84
N LYS A 250 -9.34 -12.48 26.45
CA LYS A 250 -9.62 -12.19 25.03
C LYS A 250 -8.58 -11.27 24.41
N VAL A 251 -8.02 -10.33 25.16
CA VAL A 251 -6.99 -9.40 24.66
C VAL A 251 -5.61 -10.08 24.63
N LEU A 252 -5.41 -11.11 25.45
CA LEU A 252 -4.20 -11.95 25.48
C LEU A 252 -4.19 -13.08 24.43
N SER A 253 -5.20 -13.16 23.56
CA SER A 253 -5.35 -14.28 22.62
C SER A 253 -5.12 -13.83 21.18
N VAL A 254 -4.11 -14.43 20.53
CA VAL A 254 -3.81 -14.23 19.09
C VAL A 254 -5.05 -14.44 18.22
N ASN A 255 -5.81 -15.53 18.46
CA ASN A 255 -7.01 -15.85 17.69
C ASN A 255 -8.10 -14.78 17.82
N SER A 256 -8.19 -14.14 18.98
CA SER A 256 -9.15 -13.07 19.25
C SER A 256 -8.77 -11.79 18.50
N HIS A 257 -7.49 -11.41 18.52
CA HIS A 257 -6.96 -10.30 17.71
C HIS A 257 -7.18 -10.53 16.22
N LYS A 258 -6.82 -11.72 15.71
CA LYS A 258 -7.06 -12.11 14.32
C LYS A 258 -8.54 -12.05 13.96
N LYS A 259 -9.43 -12.52 14.86
CA LYS A 259 -10.87 -12.42 14.64
C LYS A 259 -11.33 -10.97 14.50
N ARG A 260 -10.88 -10.06 15.38
CA ARG A 260 -11.25 -8.64 15.30
C ARG A 260 -10.71 -7.96 14.05
N ALA A 261 -9.45 -8.24 13.68
CA ALA A 261 -8.86 -7.74 12.44
C ALA A 261 -9.61 -8.28 11.21
N GLN A 262 -9.99 -9.56 11.20
CA GLN A 262 -10.78 -10.19 10.14
C GLN A 262 -12.15 -9.50 9.99
N ASP A 263 -12.86 -9.30 11.09
CA ASP A 263 -14.18 -8.63 11.08
C ASP A 263 -14.05 -7.18 10.57
N ALA A 264 -12.99 -6.47 10.97
CA ALA A 264 -12.66 -5.12 10.49
C ALA A 264 -12.37 -5.06 8.99
N TRP A 265 -11.51 -5.94 8.48
CA TRP A 265 -11.21 -6.02 7.05
C TRP A 265 -12.46 -6.39 6.23
N LEU A 266 -13.27 -7.34 6.70
CA LEU A 266 -14.51 -7.72 6.02
C LEU A 266 -15.53 -6.58 5.97
N ALA A 267 -15.65 -5.79 7.04
CA ALA A 267 -16.53 -4.62 7.04
C ALA A 267 -16.09 -3.59 5.99
N ILE A 268 -14.79 -3.31 5.86
CA ILE A 268 -14.26 -2.45 4.79
C ILE A 268 -14.53 -3.05 3.40
N LEU A 269 -14.28 -4.35 3.21
CA LEU A 269 -14.45 -5.01 1.91
C LEU A 269 -15.91 -5.08 1.44
N ARG A 270 -16.87 -5.03 2.37
CA ARG A 270 -18.32 -4.96 2.07
C ARG A 270 -18.80 -3.58 1.63
N ASN A 271 -18.02 -2.52 1.86
CA ASN A 271 -18.36 -1.18 1.42
C ASN A 271 -18.17 -1.01 -0.10
N ASN A 272 -18.75 0.07 -0.64
CA ASN A 272 -18.58 0.45 -2.04
C ASN A 272 -17.17 1.03 -2.30
N LEU A 273 -16.21 0.15 -2.57
CA LEU A 273 -14.81 0.51 -2.81
C LEU A 273 -14.60 1.13 -4.20
N ALA A 274 -13.92 2.29 -4.23
CA ALA A 274 -13.44 2.89 -5.46
C ALA A 274 -12.37 2.00 -6.14
N GLN A 275 -12.18 2.16 -7.45
CA GLN A 275 -11.23 1.32 -8.21
C GLN A 275 -9.78 1.50 -7.73
N SER A 276 -9.40 2.70 -7.31
CA SER A 276 -8.08 2.99 -6.72
C SER A 276 -7.87 2.23 -5.40
N GLN A 277 -8.86 2.28 -4.50
CA GLN A 277 -8.88 1.59 -3.21
C GLN A 277 -8.79 0.08 -3.39
N ARG A 278 -9.60 -0.48 -4.30
CA ARG A 278 -9.56 -1.90 -4.65
C ARG A 278 -8.17 -2.33 -5.11
N LYS A 279 -7.53 -1.58 -6.00
CA LYS A 279 -6.15 -1.86 -6.46
C LYS A 279 -5.13 -1.75 -5.32
N ALA A 280 -5.30 -0.79 -4.41
CA ALA A 280 -4.42 -0.63 -3.25
C ALA A 280 -4.53 -1.84 -2.29
N LEU A 281 -5.75 -2.27 -1.98
CA LEU A 281 -6.02 -3.45 -1.14
C LEU A 281 -5.47 -4.73 -1.77
N LEU A 282 -5.73 -4.98 -3.06
CA LEU A 282 -5.24 -6.17 -3.76
C LEU A 282 -3.70 -6.24 -3.79
N ARG A 283 -3.01 -5.10 -3.81
CA ARG A 283 -1.54 -5.06 -3.79
C ARG A 283 -0.98 -5.57 -2.46
N ILE A 284 -1.64 -5.25 -1.34
CA ILE A 284 -1.22 -5.64 0.02
C ILE A 284 -1.93 -6.91 0.52
N MET A 285 -2.81 -7.51 -0.28
CA MET A 285 -3.66 -8.63 0.13
C MET A 285 -2.86 -9.80 0.73
N VAL A 286 -1.90 -10.33 -0.02
CA VAL A 286 -1.14 -11.52 0.39
C VAL A 286 -0.25 -11.29 1.60
N HIS A 287 0.45 -10.15 1.64
CA HIS A 287 1.47 -9.93 2.66
C HIS A 287 0.92 -9.30 3.94
N ASN A 288 -0.14 -8.50 3.86
CA ASN A 288 -0.63 -7.71 4.99
C ASN A 288 -2.07 -8.06 5.39
N ILE A 289 -2.94 -8.52 4.50
CA ILE A 289 -4.36 -8.76 4.84
C ILE A 289 -4.59 -10.23 5.19
N GLU A 290 -4.23 -11.16 4.29
CA GLU A 290 -4.45 -12.60 4.45
C GLU A 290 -3.89 -13.19 5.76
N PRO A 291 -2.70 -12.81 6.27
CA PRO A 291 -2.18 -13.36 7.52
C PRO A 291 -3.03 -13.06 8.78
N TRP A 292 -3.84 -12.00 8.74
CA TRP A 292 -4.80 -11.66 9.81
C TRP A 292 -6.06 -12.52 9.80
N PHE A 293 -6.35 -13.23 8.70
CA PHE A 293 -7.56 -14.02 8.58
C PHE A 293 -7.37 -15.40 9.21
N ASN A 294 -8.23 -15.75 10.17
CA ASN A 294 -8.34 -17.12 10.66
C ASN A 294 -9.01 -18.01 9.60
N ARG A 295 -9.97 -17.43 8.87
CA ARG A 295 -10.70 -18.06 7.76
C ARG A 295 -10.51 -17.23 6.48
N PRO A 296 -9.39 -17.40 5.76
CA PRO A 296 -9.10 -16.63 4.55
C PRO A 296 -10.04 -16.99 3.39
N GLU A 297 -10.82 -18.07 3.51
CA GLU A 297 -11.84 -18.46 2.51
C GLU A 297 -12.90 -17.37 2.32
N LEU A 298 -13.12 -16.50 3.31
CA LEU A 298 -14.04 -15.37 3.22
C LEU A 298 -13.60 -14.29 2.21
N LEU A 299 -12.34 -14.28 1.81
CA LEU A 299 -11.79 -13.37 0.80
C LEU A 299 -12.04 -13.87 -0.64
N MET A 300 -12.44 -15.14 -0.80
CA MET A 300 -12.57 -15.79 -2.10
C MET A 300 -13.54 -15.07 -3.03
N ASP A 301 -14.72 -14.68 -2.54
CA ASP A 301 -15.73 -14.00 -3.34
C ASP A 301 -15.21 -12.64 -3.82
N PHE A 302 -14.62 -11.85 -2.92
CA PHE A 302 -14.03 -10.55 -3.26
C PHE A 302 -12.88 -10.66 -4.27
N LEU A 303 -12.00 -11.64 -4.10
CA LEU A 303 -10.88 -11.90 -5.00
C LEU A 303 -11.35 -12.40 -6.36
N THR A 304 -12.36 -13.27 -6.38
CA THR A 304 -12.99 -13.80 -7.60
C THR A 304 -13.68 -12.68 -8.39
N ASP A 305 -14.46 -11.84 -7.72
CA ASP A 305 -15.09 -10.69 -8.35
C ASP A 305 -14.05 -9.73 -8.91
N SER A 306 -13.02 -9.42 -8.12
CA SER A 306 -11.89 -8.59 -8.55
C SER A 306 -11.11 -9.18 -9.72
N TYR A 307 -11.01 -10.51 -9.77
CA TYR A 307 -10.39 -11.25 -10.86
C TYR A 307 -11.25 -11.26 -12.13
N ASN A 308 -12.58 -11.25 -11.99
CA ASN A 308 -13.51 -11.23 -13.11
C ASN A 308 -13.64 -9.83 -13.78
N VAL A 309 -13.34 -8.73 -13.06
CA VAL A 309 -13.39 -7.34 -13.60
C VAL A 309 -12.54 -7.15 -14.87
N GLY A 310 -11.37 -7.77 -14.94
CA GLY A 310 -10.43 -7.63 -16.07
C GLY A 310 -9.32 -6.60 -15.85
N GLY A 311 -8.31 -6.65 -16.73
CA GLY A 311 -7.18 -5.72 -16.78
C GLY A 311 -6.27 -5.76 -15.55
N ALA A 312 -5.76 -4.60 -15.15
CA ALA A 312 -4.79 -4.49 -14.04
C ALA A 312 -5.33 -4.96 -12.68
N THR A 313 -6.64 -4.87 -12.43
CA THR A 313 -7.25 -5.34 -11.18
C THR A 313 -7.17 -6.85 -11.07
N SER A 314 -7.45 -7.57 -12.16
CA SER A 314 -7.35 -9.03 -12.21
C SER A 314 -5.94 -9.54 -12.00
N LEU A 315 -4.94 -8.82 -12.53
CA LEU A 315 -3.52 -9.17 -12.32
C LEU A 315 -3.12 -9.09 -10.84
N LEU A 316 -3.63 -8.10 -10.11
CA LEU A 316 -3.37 -7.97 -8.68
C LEU A 316 -4.12 -9.04 -7.89
N ALA A 317 -5.38 -9.30 -8.24
CA ALA A 317 -6.22 -10.32 -7.60
C ALA A 317 -5.67 -11.75 -7.78
N LEU A 318 -5.02 -12.04 -8.91
CA LEU A 318 -4.43 -13.35 -9.19
C LEU A 318 -3.46 -13.81 -8.09
N SER A 319 -2.73 -12.88 -7.48
CA SER A 319 -1.78 -13.21 -6.42
C SER A 319 -2.45 -13.67 -5.12
N GLY A 320 -3.56 -13.05 -4.72
CA GLY A 320 -4.34 -13.47 -3.56
C GLY A 320 -5.13 -14.75 -3.83
N LEU A 321 -5.71 -14.86 -5.03
CA LEU A 321 -6.39 -16.08 -5.46
C LEU A 321 -5.42 -17.28 -5.47
N PHE A 322 -4.18 -17.08 -5.92
CA PHE A 322 -3.16 -18.12 -5.89
C PHE A 322 -2.85 -18.59 -4.47
N TYR A 323 -2.68 -17.66 -3.53
CA TYR A 323 -2.45 -18.01 -2.13
C TYR A 323 -3.59 -18.86 -1.58
N LEU A 324 -4.85 -18.49 -1.86
CA LEU A 324 -6.02 -19.29 -1.46
C LEU A 324 -6.05 -20.68 -2.10
N ILE A 325 -5.69 -20.79 -3.38
CA ILE A 325 -5.58 -22.09 -4.08
C ILE A 325 -4.48 -22.94 -3.41
N GLN A 326 -3.31 -22.37 -3.15
CA GLN A 326 -2.14 -23.10 -2.64
C GLN A 326 -2.29 -23.53 -1.17
N GLU A 327 -2.74 -22.63 -0.29
CA GLU A 327 -2.80 -22.88 1.15
C GLU A 327 -4.09 -23.55 1.59
N LYS A 328 -5.20 -23.28 0.90
CA LYS A 328 -6.55 -23.75 1.28
C LYS A 328 -7.16 -24.73 0.30
N ASN A 329 -6.48 -25.07 -0.79
CA ASN A 329 -6.99 -25.97 -1.84
C ASN A 329 -8.37 -25.55 -2.35
N LEU A 330 -8.62 -24.24 -2.44
CA LEU A 330 -9.86 -23.71 -2.99
C LEU A 330 -9.78 -23.72 -4.52
N ASP A 331 -10.71 -24.40 -5.17
CA ASP A 331 -10.74 -24.48 -6.64
C ASP A 331 -11.43 -23.27 -7.26
N TYR A 332 -10.79 -22.67 -8.27
CA TYR A 332 -11.43 -21.71 -9.16
C TYR A 332 -11.83 -22.41 -10.48
N PRO A 333 -13.12 -22.41 -10.86
CA PRO A 333 -13.57 -23.08 -12.07
C PRO A 333 -12.94 -22.44 -13.31
N GLN A 334 -12.49 -23.25 -14.27
CA GLN A 334 -11.91 -22.78 -15.54
C GLN A 334 -10.70 -21.83 -15.38
N PHE A 335 -9.91 -22.03 -14.32
CA PHE A 335 -8.72 -21.22 -14.01
C PHE A 335 -7.83 -20.94 -15.23
N TYR A 336 -7.45 -21.97 -15.99
CA TYR A 336 -6.57 -21.79 -17.15
C TYR A 336 -7.21 -21.05 -18.33
N GLN A 337 -8.53 -21.15 -18.52
CA GLN A 337 -9.22 -20.38 -19.56
C GLN A 337 -9.19 -18.89 -19.21
N LYS A 338 -9.43 -18.56 -17.94
CA LYS A 338 -9.36 -17.17 -17.47
C LYS A 338 -7.93 -16.64 -17.47
N LEU A 339 -6.95 -17.45 -17.05
CA LEU A 339 -5.53 -17.11 -17.14
C LEU A 339 -5.10 -16.85 -18.59
N TYR A 340 -5.60 -17.65 -19.54
CA TYR A 340 -5.34 -17.47 -20.97
C TYR A 340 -5.98 -16.19 -21.52
N SER A 341 -7.20 -15.86 -21.08
CA SER A 341 -7.87 -14.60 -21.45
C SER A 341 -7.16 -13.35 -20.91
N LEU A 342 -6.42 -13.49 -19.80
CA LEU A 342 -5.66 -12.42 -19.16
C LEU A 342 -4.37 -12.09 -19.92
N LEU A 343 -3.91 -12.98 -20.80
CA LEU A 343 -2.84 -12.69 -21.77
C LEU A 343 -3.41 -11.80 -22.88
N ASP A 344 -3.54 -10.52 -22.58
CA ASP A 344 -3.95 -9.47 -23.50
C ASP A 344 -2.76 -8.64 -24.00
N ALA A 345 -3.03 -7.70 -24.92
CA ALA A 345 -2.00 -6.79 -25.45
C ALA A 345 -1.42 -5.91 -24.34
N ASP A 346 -2.25 -5.44 -23.41
CA ASP A 346 -1.87 -4.46 -22.38
C ASP A 346 -0.99 -5.07 -21.28
N LEU A 347 -1.09 -6.38 -21.04
CA LEU A 347 -0.34 -7.11 -20.02
C LEU A 347 1.17 -6.87 -20.14
N LEU A 348 1.72 -6.96 -21.34
CA LEU A 348 3.17 -6.85 -21.57
C LEU A 348 3.67 -5.41 -21.37
N HIS A 349 2.77 -4.42 -21.47
CA HIS A 349 3.03 -3.02 -21.17
C HIS A 349 2.74 -2.63 -19.71
N SER A 350 2.11 -3.53 -18.94
CA SER A 350 1.76 -3.29 -17.54
C SER A 350 2.98 -3.24 -16.62
N LYS A 351 2.93 -2.36 -15.60
CA LYS A 351 3.92 -2.30 -14.51
C LYS A 351 3.95 -3.59 -13.69
N HIS A 352 2.86 -4.35 -13.65
CA HIS A 352 2.73 -5.56 -12.83
C HIS A 352 3.09 -6.85 -13.59
N ARG A 353 3.63 -6.75 -14.81
CA ARG A 353 3.98 -7.91 -15.64
C ARG A 353 4.94 -8.89 -14.96
N SER A 354 5.95 -8.41 -14.23
CA SER A 354 6.91 -9.31 -13.58
C SER A 354 6.24 -10.18 -12.52
N ARG A 355 5.36 -9.59 -11.70
CA ARG A 355 4.56 -10.34 -10.70
C ARG A 355 3.68 -11.38 -11.38
N PHE A 356 3.08 -11.03 -12.52
CA PHE A 356 2.29 -11.97 -13.31
C PHE A 356 3.13 -13.13 -13.87
N PHE A 357 4.29 -12.85 -14.48
CA PHE A 357 5.15 -13.91 -15.03
C PHE A 357 5.68 -14.87 -13.96
N ARG A 358 5.97 -14.38 -12.75
CA ARG A 358 6.33 -15.24 -11.60
C ARG A 358 5.22 -16.24 -11.28
N LEU A 359 3.98 -15.75 -11.15
CA LEU A 359 2.82 -16.58 -10.87
C LEU A 359 2.53 -17.54 -12.03
N MET A 360 2.58 -17.07 -13.27
CA MET A 360 2.37 -17.89 -14.46
C MET A 360 3.42 -19.01 -14.59
N ASN A 361 4.68 -18.74 -14.21
CA ASN A 361 5.71 -19.77 -14.15
C ASN A 361 5.36 -20.86 -13.14
N THR A 362 4.84 -20.49 -11.97
CA THR A 362 4.37 -21.47 -10.98
C THR A 362 3.14 -22.25 -11.48
N PHE A 363 2.20 -21.60 -12.17
CA PHE A 363 1.01 -22.27 -12.72
C PHE A 363 1.34 -23.26 -13.84
N LEU A 364 2.17 -22.85 -14.79
CA LEU A 364 2.50 -23.68 -15.95
C LEU A 364 3.56 -24.74 -15.67
N ALA A 365 4.27 -24.67 -14.54
CA ALA A 365 5.14 -25.74 -14.05
C ALA A 365 4.39 -26.98 -13.51
N SER A 366 3.05 -26.97 -13.52
CA SER A 366 2.25 -28.11 -13.07
C SER A 366 2.37 -29.29 -14.04
N THR A 367 2.63 -30.48 -13.49
CA THR A 367 2.84 -31.72 -14.26
C THR A 367 1.56 -32.28 -14.91
N HIS A 368 0.38 -31.85 -14.47
CA HIS A 368 -0.91 -32.39 -14.91
C HIS A 368 -1.52 -31.63 -16.10
N LEU A 369 -0.75 -30.77 -16.76
CA LEU A 369 -1.25 -29.94 -17.86
C LEU A 369 -1.12 -30.63 -19.21
N PRO A 370 -2.16 -30.59 -20.06
CA PRO A 370 -2.08 -31.14 -21.41
C PRO A 370 -1.16 -30.28 -22.28
N ALA A 371 -0.37 -30.91 -23.14
CA ALA A 371 0.55 -30.21 -24.05
C ALA A 371 -0.17 -29.17 -24.93
N ALA A 372 -1.44 -29.41 -25.30
CA ALA A 372 -2.23 -28.50 -26.12
C ALA A 372 -2.48 -27.15 -25.43
N LEU A 373 -2.70 -27.17 -24.11
CA LEU A 373 -2.86 -25.95 -23.32
C LEU A 373 -1.56 -25.16 -23.30
N ILE A 374 -0.44 -25.81 -23.02
CA ILE A 374 0.87 -25.15 -22.93
C ILE A 374 1.29 -24.57 -24.30
N ALA A 375 1.07 -25.31 -25.38
CA ALA A 375 1.26 -24.82 -26.75
C ALA A 375 0.47 -23.54 -27.02
N SER A 376 -0.78 -23.46 -26.55
CA SER A 376 -1.62 -22.25 -26.68
C SER A 376 -1.05 -21.06 -25.94
N PHE A 377 -0.57 -21.27 -24.70
CA PHE A 377 0.09 -20.22 -23.92
C PHE A 377 1.36 -19.73 -24.63
N MET A 378 2.21 -20.64 -25.12
CA MET A 378 3.43 -20.27 -25.86
C MET A 378 3.12 -19.53 -27.16
N LYS A 379 2.17 -20.01 -27.97
CA LYS A 379 1.80 -19.38 -29.24
C LYS A 379 1.18 -18.00 -29.02
N ARG A 380 0.28 -17.85 -28.03
CA ARG A 380 -0.30 -16.54 -27.69
C ARG A 380 0.76 -15.57 -27.20
N LEU A 381 1.65 -15.98 -26.29
CA LEU A 381 2.76 -15.15 -25.82
C LEU A 381 3.70 -14.73 -26.95
N SER A 382 3.97 -15.63 -27.90
CA SER A 382 4.81 -15.35 -29.07
C SER A 382 4.14 -14.35 -30.01
N ARG A 383 2.82 -14.42 -30.18
CA ARG A 383 2.08 -13.43 -30.97
C ARG A 383 2.04 -12.06 -30.31
N LEU A 384 1.85 -12.03 -28.99
CA LEU A 384 1.88 -10.79 -28.22
C LEU A 384 3.29 -10.17 -28.18
N SER A 385 4.36 -10.99 -28.22
CA SER A 385 5.73 -10.50 -28.17
C SER A 385 6.15 -9.69 -29.40
N LEU A 386 5.48 -9.83 -30.55
CA LEU A 386 5.72 -9.03 -31.75
C LEU A 386 5.53 -7.52 -31.51
N ASN A 387 4.55 -7.17 -30.67
CA ASN A 387 4.24 -5.76 -30.35
C ASN A 387 4.77 -5.36 -28.96
N ALA A 388 5.48 -6.26 -28.29
CA ALA A 388 5.87 -6.07 -26.91
C ALA A 388 7.13 -5.20 -26.75
N PRO A 389 7.32 -4.55 -25.60
CA PRO A 389 8.58 -3.91 -25.25
C PRO A 389 9.74 -4.92 -25.24
N PRO A 390 10.97 -4.52 -25.60
CA PRO A 390 12.15 -5.40 -25.53
C PRO A 390 12.35 -5.99 -24.14
N ALA A 391 12.03 -5.23 -23.09
CA ALA A 391 12.09 -5.69 -21.70
C ALA A 391 11.13 -6.86 -21.39
N ALA A 392 10.00 -6.97 -22.09
CA ALA A 392 9.11 -8.10 -21.96
C ALA A 392 9.60 -9.31 -22.80
N VAL A 393 10.09 -9.06 -24.02
CA VAL A 393 10.62 -10.12 -24.91
C VAL A 393 11.76 -10.91 -24.25
N VAL A 394 12.64 -10.20 -23.52
CA VAL A 394 13.76 -10.80 -22.77
C VAL A 394 13.29 -11.82 -21.71
N ALA A 395 12.10 -11.64 -21.14
CA ALA A 395 11.52 -12.61 -20.20
C ALA A 395 10.71 -13.71 -20.91
N ILE A 396 10.02 -13.39 -22.01
CA ILE A 396 9.16 -14.32 -22.75
C ILE A 396 9.96 -15.44 -23.41
N VAL A 397 11.10 -15.14 -24.02
CA VAL A 397 11.88 -16.14 -24.76
C VAL A 397 12.45 -17.23 -23.84
N PRO A 398 13.15 -16.91 -22.73
CA PRO A 398 13.58 -17.92 -21.75
C PRO A 398 12.40 -18.67 -21.11
N PHE A 399 11.26 -18.01 -20.94
CA PHE A 399 10.04 -18.66 -20.46
C PHE A 399 9.55 -19.74 -21.42
N ILE A 400 9.46 -19.43 -22.71
CA ILE A 400 9.10 -20.39 -23.76
C ILE A 400 10.13 -21.52 -23.83
N TYR A 401 11.43 -21.22 -23.72
CA TYR A 401 12.48 -22.23 -23.68
C TYR A 401 12.27 -23.25 -22.54
N ASN A 402 11.98 -22.77 -21.33
CA ASN A 402 11.74 -23.62 -20.17
C ASN A 402 10.50 -24.52 -20.39
N LEU A 403 9.39 -23.95 -20.87
CA LEU A 403 8.17 -24.71 -21.17
C LEU A 403 8.38 -25.78 -22.26
N MET A 404 9.17 -25.49 -23.29
CA MET A 404 9.51 -26.47 -24.32
C MET A 404 10.40 -27.59 -23.79
N LYS A 405 11.33 -27.29 -22.89
CA LYS A 405 12.17 -28.30 -22.23
C LYS A 405 11.35 -29.22 -21.35
N GLU A 406 10.39 -28.68 -20.62
CA GLU A 406 9.48 -29.45 -19.76
C GLU A 406 8.47 -30.27 -20.57
N HIS A 407 8.02 -29.76 -21.72
CA HIS A 407 7.04 -30.41 -22.59
C HIS A 407 7.56 -30.63 -24.02
N PRO A 408 8.34 -31.70 -24.27
CA PRO A 408 8.96 -31.98 -25.56
C PRO A 408 7.98 -32.09 -26.73
N THR A 409 6.71 -32.43 -26.49
CA THR A 409 5.66 -32.47 -27.52
C THR A 409 5.46 -31.11 -28.19
N CYS A 410 5.74 -30.01 -27.51
CA CYS A 410 5.63 -28.67 -28.09
C CYS A 410 6.77 -28.32 -29.05
N ALA A 411 7.84 -29.14 -29.12
CA ALA A 411 8.95 -28.94 -30.05
C ALA A 411 8.53 -29.03 -31.53
N PHE A 412 7.39 -29.67 -31.84
CA PHE A 412 6.81 -29.66 -33.19
C PHE A 412 6.48 -28.27 -33.71
N MET A 413 6.30 -27.28 -32.81
CA MET A 413 6.08 -25.89 -33.20
C MET A 413 7.36 -25.17 -33.67
N MET A 414 8.53 -25.73 -33.37
CA MET A 414 9.83 -25.23 -33.87
C MET A 414 10.28 -25.99 -35.11
N HIS A 415 10.16 -27.32 -35.07
CA HIS A 415 10.64 -28.18 -36.14
C HIS A 415 9.54 -29.18 -36.54
N ARG A 416 8.88 -28.88 -37.65
CA ARG A 416 7.84 -29.72 -38.25
C ARG A 416 8.34 -30.31 -39.56
N THR A 417 8.32 -31.64 -39.67
CA THR A 417 8.56 -32.34 -40.93
C THR A 417 7.24 -32.80 -41.53
N ILE A 418 6.94 -32.34 -42.73
CA ILE A 418 5.78 -32.80 -43.51
C ILE A 418 6.18 -34.12 -44.16
N ARG A 419 5.53 -35.22 -43.77
CA ARG A 419 5.87 -36.57 -44.23
C ARG A 419 5.09 -37.03 -45.46
N ASP A 420 3.96 -36.38 -45.73
CA ASP A 420 3.08 -36.75 -46.84
C ASP A 420 3.42 -35.91 -48.07
N GLU A 421 3.84 -36.57 -49.15
CA GLU A 421 4.32 -35.92 -50.38
C GLU A 421 3.20 -35.12 -51.07
N ASP A 422 1.94 -35.58 -50.97
CA ASP A 422 0.79 -34.86 -51.53
C ASP A 422 0.58 -33.52 -50.80
N THR A 423 0.62 -33.52 -49.46
CA THR A 423 0.55 -32.27 -48.68
C THR A 423 1.75 -31.36 -48.90
N LYS A 424 2.94 -31.92 -49.12
CA LYS A 424 4.15 -31.15 -49.37
C LYS A 424 4.08 -30.40 -50.70
N THR A 425 3.64 -31.07 -51.77
CA THR A 425 3.47 -30.43 -53.09
C THR A 425 2.42 -29.32 -53.07
N GLN A 426 1.34 -29.49 -52.30
CA GLN A 426 0.33 -28.44 -52.09
C GLN A 426 0.89 -27.24 -51.32
N LEU A 427 1.62 -27.49 -50.23
CA LEU A 427 2.23 -26.42 -49.43
C LEU A 427 3.33 -25.66 -50.18
N GLU A 428 4.06 -26.30 -51.07
CA GLU A 428 5.03 -25.64 -51.95
C GLU A 428 4.35 -24.74 -52.99
N ALA A 429 3.12 -25.08 -53.43
CA ALA A 429 2.36 -24.32 -54.41
C ALA A 429 1.60 -23.13 -53.79
N GLU A 430 0.96 -23.32 -52.62
CA GLU A 430 0.00 -22.38 -52.03
C GLU A 430 0.50 -21.71 -50.74
N GLY A 431 1.55 -22.25 -50.10
CA GLY A 431 1.98 -21.84 -48.76
C GLY A 431 1.17 -22.51 -47.64
N MET A 432 1.53 -22.22 -46.38
CA MET A 432 0.83 -22.75 -45.20
C MET A 432 0.07 -21.63 -44.48
N ASP A 433 -1.24 -21.80 -44.33
CA ASP A 433 -2.04 -20.98 -43.42
C ASP A 433 -1.85 -21.43 -41.97
N ASP A 434 -1.68 -20.48 -41.05
CA ASP A 434 -1.52 -20.78 -39.62
C ASP A 434 -2.85 -21.28 -39.02
N PRO A 435 -2.94 -22.55 -38.54
CA PRO A 435 -4.17 -23.10 -37.99
C PRO A 435 -4.57 -22.52 -36.61
N PHE A 436 -3.69 -21.73 -35.97
CA PHE A 436 -3.94 -21.19 -34.64
C PHE A 436 -5.02 -20.10 -34.61
N ASN A 437 -6.10 -20.35 -33.86
CA ASN A 437 -7.15 -19.36 -33.63
C ASN A 437 -6.86 -18.49 -32.39
N ALA A 438 -6.49 -17.23 -32.60
CA ALA A 438 -6.20 -16.28 -31.54
C ALA A 438 -7.45 -15.81 -30.76
N THR A 439 -8.65 -15.93 -31.33
CA THR A 439 -9.90 -15.48 -30.69
C THR A 439 -10.55 -16.54 -29.79
N GLU A 440 -10.09 -17.80 -29.89
CA GLU A 440 -10.62 -18.91 -29.10
C GLU A 440 -10.30 -18.69 -27.60
N PRO A 441 -11.30 -18.74 -26.70
CA PRO A 441 -11.08 -18.55 -25.26
C PRO A 441 -10.54 -19.80 -24.56
N ASP A 442 -10.83 -20.99 -25.08
CA ASP A 442 -10.36 -22.25 -24.50
C ASP A 442 -8.97 -22.62 -25.03
N PRO A 443 -7.91 -22.60 -24.19
CA PRO A 443 -6.56 -22.92 -24.62
C PRO A 443 -6.40 -24.36 -25.10
N THR A 444 -7.36 -25.27 -24.84
CA THR A 444 -7.28 -26.64 -25.38
C THR A 444 -7.76 -26.75 -26.83
N ARG A 445 -8.49 -25.75 -27.35
CA ARG A 445 -9.18 -25.79 -28.65
C ARG A 445 -8.58 -24.86 -29.71
N THR A 446 -7.53 -24.12 -29.38
CA THR A 446 -6.92 -23.10 -30.27
C THR A 446 -6.18 -23.69 -31.48
N LYS A 447 -5.88 -24.99 -31.47
CA LYS A 447 -5.00 -25.69 -32.42
C LYS A 447 -3.55 -25.19 -32.46
N ALA A 448 -3.04 -24.63 -31.36
CA ALA A 448 -1.65 -24.13 -31.29
C ALA A 448 -0.57 -25.21 -31.54
N ILE A 449 -0.82 -26.48 -31.20
CA ILE A 449 0.14 -27.58 -31.49
C ILE A 449 0.35 -27.77 -32.99
N GLU A 450 -0.65 -27.49 -33.82
CA GLU A 450 -0.58 -27.68 -35.28
C GLU A 450 0.14 -26.49 -35.96
N SER A 451 0.26 -25.36 -35.26
CA SER A 451 0.98 -24.16 -35.70
C SER A 451 2.50 -24.29 -35.52
N SER A 452 3.23 -23.31 -36.06
CA SER A 452 4.66 -23.05 -35.80
C SER A 452 4.89 -21.68 -35.13
N LEU A 453 6.11 -21.40 -34.66
CA LEU A 453 6.48 -20.17 -33.92
C LEU A 453 7.28 -19.16 -34.74
N TRP A 454 6.77 -18.75 -35.91
CA TRP A 454 7.40 -17.73 -36.76
C TRP A 454 7.59 -16.39 -36.06
N GLU A 455 6.79 -16.10 -35.04
CA GLU A 455 6.90 -14.85 -34.30
C GLU A 455 8.23 -14.74 -33.55
N ILE A 456 8.74 -15.85 -33.00
CA ILE A 456 10.05 -15.88 -32.33
C ILE A 456 11.20 -15.81 -33.34
N GLU A 457 11.05 -16.47 -34.49
CA GLU A 457 12.03 -16.37 -35.60
C GLU A 457 12.16 -14.93 -36.09
N THR A 458 11.04 -14.22 -36.26
CA THR A 458 11.02 -12.81 -36.65
C THR A 458 11.75 -11.93 -35.62
N LEU A 459 11.58 -12.20 -34.33
CA LEU A 459 12.27 -11.48 -33.25
C LEU A 459 13.80 -11.66 -33.23
N GLN A 460 14.36 -12.61 -33.99
CA GLN A 460 15.82 -12.72 -34.14
C GLN A 460 16.43 -11.54 -34.90
N SER A 461 15.61 -10.83 -35.68
CA SER A 461 15.99 -9.60 -36.41
C SER A 461 15.69 -8.31 -35.63
N HIS A 462 15.43 -8.42 -34.32
CA HIS A 462 15.08 -7.29 -33.47
C HIS A 462 16.22 -6.25 -33.40
N TYR A 463 15.86 -4.96 -33.36
CA TYR A 463 16.81 -3.84 -33.39
C TYR A 463 17.83 -3.85 -32.23
N HIS A 464 17.42 -4.34 -31.06
CA HIS A 464 18.28 -4.45 -29.88
C HIS A 464 19.10 -5.77 -29.91
N PRO A 465 20.44 -5.71 -29.91
CA PRO A 465 21.29 -6.89 -30.12
C PRO A 465 21.13 -7.98 -29.05
N ASN A 466 20.97 -7.62 -27.77
CA ASN A 466 20.77 -8.62 -26.71
C ASN A 466 19.43 -9.35 -26.86
N VAL A 467 18.38 -8.68 -27.36
CA VAL A 467 17.06 -9.30 -27.56
C VAL A 467 17.15 -10.27 -28.73
N ALA A 468 17.78 -9.86 -29.84
CA ALA A 468 18.05 -10.72 -30.98
C ALA A 468 18.89 -11.94 -30.59
N ALA A 469 19.93 -11.77 -29.77
CA ALA A 469 20.75 -12.87 -29.27
C ALA A 469 19.95 -13.85 -28.39
N ILE A 470 19.07 -13.34 -27.52
CA ILE A 470 18.19 -14.18 -26.69
C ILE A 470 17.19 -14.94 -27.57
N ALA A 471 16.58 -14.30 -28.57
CA ALA A 471 15.67 -14.95 -29.50
C ALA A 471 16.35 -16.09 -30.29
N ARG A 472 17.64 -15.95 -30.62
CA ARG A 472 18.43 -17.00 -31.30
C ARG A 472 18.65 -18.26 -30.47
N ILE A 473 18.54 -18.20 -29.14
CA ILE A 473 18.67 -19.37 -28.26
C ILE A 473 17.68 -20.48 -28.68
N ILE A 474 16.52 -20.11 -29.20
CA ILE A 474 15.49 -21.04 -29.67
C ILE A 474 15.90 -21.75 -30.98
N SER A 475 16.73 -21.13 -31.81
CA SER A 475 17.29 -21.75 -33.03
C SER A 475 18.59 -22.50 -32.78
N GLU A 476 19.27 -22.23 -31.65
CA GLU A 476 20.46 -22.94 -31.23
C GLU A 476 20.13 -24.29 -30.57
N GLN A 477 21.15 -25.11 -30.35
CA GLN A 477 20.96 -26.39 -29.67
C GLN A 477 20.60 -26.16 -28.20
N PHE A 478 19.58 -26.89 -27.74
CA PHE A 478 19.04 -26.82 -26.37
C PHE A 478 19.99 -27.48 -25.34
N THR A 479 21.14 -26.85 -25.10
CA THR A 479 22.21 -27.33 -24.21
C THR A 479 21.96 -27.00 -22.74
N LYS A 480 21.36 -25.85 -22.44
CA LYS A 480 21.07 -25.42 -21.06
C LYS A 480 19.87 -26.18 -20.50
N GLN A 481 19.96 -26.64 -19.25
CA GLN A 481 18.83 -27.34 -18.62
C GLN A 481 17.66 -26.41 -18.34
N PHE A 482 17.93 -25.23 -17.80
CA PHE A 482 16.92 -24.26 -17.38
C PHE A 482 17.48 -22.84 -17.38
N TYR A 483 16.64 -21.85 -17.67
CA TYR A 483 16.94 -20.42 -17.46
C TYR A 483 16.17 -19.89 -16.26
N ASN A 484 16.90 -19.37 -15.26
CA ASN A 484 16.26 -18.69 -14.14
C ASN A 484 15.57 -17.40 -14.61
N LEU A 485 14.24 -17.36 -14.50
CA LEU A 485 13.47 -16.21 -14.98
C LEU A 485 13.71 -14.95 -14.16
N GLU A 486 14.02 -15.06 -12.86
CA GLU A 486 14.29 -13.89 -12.02
C GLU A 486 15.44 -13.03 -12.56
N ASP A 487 16.39 -13.65 -13.27
CA ASP A 487 17.52 -12.95 -13.91
C ASP A 487 17.11 -12.11 -15.14
N PHE A 488 15.89 -12.32 -15.65
CA PHE A 488 15.31 -11.67 -16.84
C PHE A 488 14.04 -10.85 -16.53
N LEU A 489 13.50 -10.99 -15.32
CA LEU A 489 12.36 -10.20 -14.84
C LEU A 489 12.81 -8.82 -14.36
N ASP A 490 11.86 -7.89 -14.23
CA ASP A 490 12.09 -6.51 -13.74
C ASP A 490 13.02 -5.62 -14.59
N TYR A 491 13.41 -6.06 -15.79
CA TYR A 491 14.05 -5.15 -16.74
C TYR A 491 13.08 -4.04 -17.17
N THR A 492 13.62 -2.82 -17.19
CA THR A 492 12.95 -1.62 -17.66
C THR A 492 13.79 -0.97 -18.74
N TYR A 493 13.19 -0.07 -19.53
CA TYR A 493 13.95 0.74 -20.48
C TYR A 493 15.08 1.52 -19.80
N GLN A 494 14.83 2.02 -18.58
CA GLN A 494 15.85 2.68 -17.77
C GLN A 494 17.00 1.73 -17.44
N GLY A 495 16.70 0.50 -16.98
CA GLY A 495 17.72 -0.51 -16.70
C GLY A 495 18.51 -0.91 -17.95
N MET A 496 17.86 -1.06 -19.09
CA MET A 496 18.53 -1.36 -20.37
C MET A 496 19.47 -0.22 -20.80
N LEU A 497 19.01 1.03 -20.70
CA LEU A 497 19.82 2.20 -21.04
C LEU A 497 21.02 2.35 -20.09
N GLN A 498 20.81 2.14 -18.78
CA GLN A 498 21.87 2.16 -17.78
C GLN A 498 22.89 1.03 -17.99
N ALA A 499 22.45 -0.13 -18.48
CA ALA A 499 23.35 -1.24 -18.81
C ALA A 499 24.29 -0.86 -19.97
N GLU A 500 23.77 -0.15 -20.98
CA GLU A 500 24.53 0.31 -22.14
C GLU A 500 25.47 1.49 -21.79
N LEU A 501 24.94 2.54 -21.14
CA LEU A 501 25.72 3.73 -20.78
C LEU A 501 26.71 3.46 -19.63
N GLY A 502 26.38 2.56 -18.72
CA GLY A 502 27.05 2.43 -17.43
C GLY A 502 26.61 3.48 -16.41
N THR A 503 26.89 3.21 -15.14
CA THR A 503 26.67 4.14 -14.02
C THR A 503 27.79 5.17 -13.85
N GLU A 504 28.93 4.91 -14.48
CA GLU A 504 30.13 5.77 -14.53
C GLU A 504 30.60 5.84 -15.99
N ASP A 505 31.49 6.79 -16.29
CA ASP A 505 32.12 6.94 -17.61
C ASP A 505 32.92 5.67 -17.96
N LYS A 506 32.24 4.70 -18.57
CA LYS A 506 32.87 3.48 -19.04
C LYS A 506 33.69 3.81 -20.29
N PRO A 507 34.98 3.47 -20.36
CA PRO A 507 35.73 3.58 -21.60
C PRO A 507 35.06 2.69 -22.66
N PHE A 508 34.90 3.23 -23.87
CA PHE A 508 34.35 2.48 -24.99
C PHE A 508 35.11 1.17 -25.18
N LYS A 509 34.40 0.03 -25.09
CA LYS A 509 35.00 -1.30 -25.28
C LYS A 509 35.52 -1.50 -26.70
N ARG A 510 34.91 -0.82 -27.68
CA ARG A 510 35.27 -0.83 -29.09
C ARG A 510 35.14 0.58 -29.63
N THR A 511 36.05 0.97 -30.52
CA THR A 511 35.97 2.24 -31.24
C THR A 511 34.71 2.27 -32.09
N PRO A 512 33.85 3.30 -31.97
CA PRO A 512 32.67 3.43 -32.80
C PRO A 512 33.07 3.59 -34.27
N VAL A 513 32.32 2.96 -35.16
CA VAL A 513 32.50 3.06 -36.61
C VAL A 513 31.62 4.17 -37.18
N VAL A 514 32.05 4.75 -38.29
CA VAL A 514 31.31 5.80 -39.00
C VAL A 514 31.01 5.34 -40.43
N GLU A 515 29.93 5.87 -40.98
CA GLU A 515 29.57 5.65 -42.38
C GLU A 515 30.54 6.41 -43.30
N TYR A 516 31.17 5.73 -44.26
CA TYR A 516 32.17 6.33 -45.15
C TYR A 516 31.54 7.17 -46.26
N GLN A 517 30.34 6.79 -46.73
CA GLN A 517 29.67 7.44 -47.85
C GLN A 517 28.51 8.31 -47.37
N ILE A 518 28.82 9.37 -46.62
CA ILE A 518 27.80 10.31 -46.16
C ILE A 518 27.27 11.12 -47.36
N PRO A 519 25.95 11.11 -47.61
CA PRO A 519 25.38 11.89 -48.70
C PRO A 519 25.51 13.40 -48.42
N ARG A 520 25.97 14.17 -49.42
CA ARG A 520 26.14 15.63 -49.27
C ARG A 520 24.83 16.39 -49.09
N ARG A 521 23.73 15.87 -49.66
CA ARG A 521 22.38 16.44 -49.59
C ARG A 521 21.53 15.57 -48.68
N ILE A 522 21.45 15.95 -47.41
CA ILE A 522 20.73 15.22 -46.36
C ILE A 522 19.28 15.71 -46.26
N PHE A 523 19.08 17.03 -46.16
CA PHE A 523 17.76 17.67 -46.00
C PHE A 523 17.23 18.35 -47.26
N THR A 524 18.07 18.56 -48.27
CA THR A 524 17.68 19.17 -49.54
C THR A 524 17.31 18.09 -50.55
N ASP A 525 16.28 18.32 -51.35
CA ASP A 525 15.96 17.44 -52.47
C ASP A 525 17.17 17.23 -53.38
N ARG A 526 17.38 15.97 -53.77
CA ARG A 526 18.32 15.62 -54.83
C ARG A 526 17.69 15.95 -56.18
N MET A 527 17.36 17.21 -56.41
CA MET A 527 17.05 17.74 -57.73
C MET A 527 18.37 17.87 -58.51
N LEU A 528 18.89 16.75 -59.00
CA LEU A 528 19.92 16.71 -60.03
C LEU A 528 19.22 16.29 -61.33
N GLU A 529 19.42 17.06 -62.40
CA GLU A 529 19.00 16.68 -63.77
C GLU A 529 19.57 15.31 -64.20
N GLU A 530 20.56 14.79 -63.48
CA GLU A 530 21.24 13.51 -63.71
C GLU A 530 20.44 12.26 -63.25
N ASP A 531 19.47 12.39 -62.33
CA ASP A 531 18.71 11.25 -61.76
C ASP A 531 17.25 11.15 -62.26
N GLY A 532 16.90 11.84 -63.35
CA GLY A 532 15.57 11.73 -63.97
C GLY A 532 14.40 12.22 -63.09
N GLY A 533 14.68 13.05 -62.07
CA GLY A 533 13.66 13.67 -61.23
C GLY A 533 13.09 12.81 -60.10
N GLN A 534 13.68 11.64 -59.80
CA GLN A 534 13.29 10.79 -58.67
C GLN A 534 14.39 10.70 -57.61
N ASP A 535 14.12 11.19 -56.39
CA ASP A 535 15.03 11.05 -55.26
C ASP A 535 15.02 9.60 -54.74
N SER A 536 15.93 8.78 -55.27
CA SER A 536 16.17 7.40 -54.82
C SER A 536 17.27 7.30 -53.76
N GLY A 537 17.80 8.44 -53.31
CA GLY A 537 18.93 8.48 -52.38
C GLY A 537 18.54 8.15 -50.93
N PRO A 538 19.51 7.72 -50.09
CA PRO A 538 19.28 7.57 -48.66
C PRO A 538 18.70 8.86 -48.05
N GLY A 539 17.61 8.71 -47.29
CA GLY A 539 16.84 9.82 -46.70
C GLY A 539 15.69 10.35 -47.57
N SER A 540 15.44 9.80 -48.77
CA SER A 540 14.33 10.24 -49.63
C SER A 540 12.96 10.09 -48.98
N LEU A 541 12.76 9.04 -48.18
CA LEU A 541 11.53 8.85 -47.40
C LEU A 541 11.27 10.03 -46.46
N ILE A 542 12.31 10.55 -45.81
CA ILE A 542 12.18 11.67 -44.88
C ILE A 542 11.89 12.96 -45.67
N ARG A 543 12.62 13.22 -46.76
CA ARG A 543 12.42 14.42 -47.61
C ARG A 543 11.06 14.44 -48.32
N GLY A 544 10.57 13.28 -48.75
CA GLY A 544 9.24 13.18 -49.37
C GLY A 544 8.08 13.37 -48.39
N LEU A 545 8.30 13.17 -47.09
CA LEU A 545 7.28 13.32 -46.04
C LEU A 545 7.39 14.64 -45.27
N TRP A 546 8.54 15.30 -45.30
CA TRP A 546 8.82 16.50 -44.52
C TRP A 546 9.30 17.62 -45.44
N ASP A 547 8.60 18.74 -45.41
CA ASP A 547 9.05 19.96 -46.07
C ASP A 547 10.14 20.62 -45.22
N PHE A 548 11.37 20.56 -45.71
CA PHE A 548 12.51 21.27 -45.13
C PHE A 548 12.70 22.61 -45.85
N ALA A 549 11.68 23.48 -45.77
CA ALA A 549 11.77 24.83 -46.30
C ALA A 549 12.96 25.58 -45.66
N SER A 550 13.90 26.02 -46.50
CA SER A 550 14.96 26.98 -46.15
C SER A 550 14.46 28.40 -46.29
#